data_AF-A0A7J3MMK9-F1
#
_entry.id   AF-A0A7J3MMK9-F1
#
_cell.length_a   1.000
_cell.length_b   1.000
_cell.length_c   1.000
_cell.angle_alpha   90.00
_cell.angle_beta   90.00
_cell.angle_gamma   90.00
#
_symmetry.space_group_name_H-M   'P 1'
#
loop_
_entity.id
_entity.type
_entity.pdbx_description
1 polymer ?
#
loop_
_entity_poly.entity_id
_entity_poly.type
_entity_poly.pdbx_seq_one_letter_code
_entity_poly.pdbx_strand_id
1 'polypeptide(L)'
;MSTRIVEEPPLTIVEKRFYVNIIRLTIDRSKCIFCDVCMRVCPKNAIRPVRRGDGSIALSISDECSLCGACEPLCPSGAITVTVDGKRLNPIVSAGGFPLPFPKVEVDQSKCREDCYECLKACPRGALTIDSKHNIMVEESKCLRCPWCEDACPEKAIRVNPIFEGWVSVDESKCEEKCEACVEICPTKALTKENGRIRVDQRHCILCNACTRVEVCRNNAITVVRRRVLHREGFSAVWANALKNLLGERLAAKELDAESRIRLSKLVEEAKL
;
A
#
# COMPACT_ATOMS: atom_id res chain seq x y z
N MET A 1 -32.03 -1.83 -1.11
CA MET A 1 -30.75 -1.66 -0.38
C MET A 1 -30.39 -0.18 -0.39
N SER A 2 -30.20 0.45 0.76
CA SER A 2 -29.77 1.86 0.83
C SER A 2 -28.25 1.92 1.05
N THR A 3 -27.58 2.74 0.24
CA THR A 3 -26.17 3.11 0.43
C THR A 3 -26.13 4.38 1.24
N ARG A 4 -25.37 4.40 2.33
CA ARG A 4 -25.11 5.60 3.12
C ARG A 4 -23.63 5.95 3.01
N ILE A 5 -23.33 7.14 2.50
CA ILE A 5 -21.99 7.70 2.43
C ILE A 5 -21.93 8.85 3.43
N VAL A 6 -20.93 8.82 4.31
CA VAL A 6 -20.75 9.81 5.38
C VAL A 6 -19.32 10.33 5.35
N GLU A 7 -19.16 11.65 5.25
CA GLU A 7 -17.88 12.34 5.43
C GLU A 7 -17.81 12.97 6.82
N GLU A 8 -17.28 12.25 7.79
CA GLU A 8 -17.06 12.71 9.18
C GLU A 8 -15.56 12.87 9.43
N PRO A 9 -14.96 14.08 9.35
CA PRO A 9 -13.52 14.27 9.54
C PRO A 9 -12.97 13.59 10.81
N PRO A 10 -11.90 12.77 10.71
CA PRO A 10 -11.05 12.49 9.54
C PRO A 10 -11.51 11.31 8.66
N LEU A 11 -12.66 10.72 8.91
CA LEU A 11 -13.15 9.50 8.27
C LEU A 11 -14.00 9.78 7.02
N THR A 12 -13.94 8.85 6.07
CA THR A 12 -14.91 8.72 4.97
C THR A 12 -15.48 7.31 5.06
N ILE A 13 -16.79 7.20 5.19
CA ILE A 13 -17.47 5.95 5.51
C ILE A 13 -18.49 5.64 4.42
N VAL A 14 -18.49 4.40 3.92
CA VAL A 14 -19.55 3.85 3.08
C VAL A 14 -20.16 2.66 3.78
N GLU A 15 -21.46 2.70 4.00
CA GLU A 15 -22.24 1.64 4.65
C GLU A 15 -23.35 1.16 3.69
N LYS A 16 -23.50 -0.15 3.55
CA LYS A 16 -24.68 -0.76 2.92
C LYS A 16 -25.30 -1.75 3.90
N ARG A 17 -26.62 -1.65 4.05
CA ARG A 17 -27.43 -2.60 4.81
C ARG A 17 -28.01 -3.64 3.88
N PHE A 18 -27.55 -4.87 4.05
CA PHE A 18 -28.10 -6.06 3.41
C PHE A 18 -29.17 -6.70 4.30
N TYR A 19 -29.91 -7.68 3.79
CA TYR A 19 -30.91 -8.39 4.60
C TYR A 19 -30.31 -9.12 5.80
N VAL A 20 -29.06 -9.57 5.68
CA VAL A 20 -28.40 -10.45 6.67
C VAL A 20 -27.29 -9.77 7.45
N ASN A 21 -26.75 -8.65 6.97
CA ASN A 21 -25.62 -7.97 7.60
C ASN A 21 -25.50 -6.50 7.18
N ILE A 22 -24.66 -5.78 7.91
CA ILE A 22 -24.23 -4.42 7.60
C ILE A 22 -22.75 -4.45 7.26
N ILE A 23 -22.41 -4.07 6.04
CA ILE A 23 -21.01 -3.93 5.61
C ILE A 23 -20.65 -2.46 5.63
N ARG A 24 -19.50 -2.15 6.23
CA ARG A 24 -18.94 -0.79 6.29
C ARG A 24 -17.50 -0.79 5.81
N LEU A 25 -17.19 0.16 4.92
CA LEU A 25 -15.82 0.48 4.53
C LEU A 25 -15.49 1.89 5.03
N THR A 26 -14.39 2.01 5.76
CA THR A 26 -13.90 3.27 6.32
C THR A 26 -12.54 3.61 5.73
N ILE A 27 -12.35 4.85 5.27
CA ILE A 27 -11.05 5.45 4.97
C ILE A 27 -10.73 6.47 6.07
N ASP A 28 -9.63 6.25 6.79
CA ASP A 28 -9.06 7.19 7.73
C ASP A 28 -8.10 8.14 7.00
N ARG A 29 -8.56 9.38 6.76
CA ARG A 29 -7.78 10.38 6.01
C ARG A 29 -6.51 10.80 6.75
N SER A 30 -6.44 10.65 8.08
CA SER A 30 -5.24 10.99 8.85
C SER A 30 -4.07 10.03 8.57
N LYS A 31 -4.38 8.79 8.15
CA LYS A 31 -3.39 7.76 7.76
C LYS A 31 -3.17 7.69 6.26
N CYS A 32 -4.04 8.29 5.46
CA CYS A 32 -3.97 8.19 4.01
C CYS A 32 -2.77 8.98 3.48
N ILE A 33 -1.82 8.28 2.83
CA ILE A 33 -0.67 8.91 2.16
C ILE A 33 -0.98 9.39 0.74
N PHE A 34 -2.27 9.41 0.38
CA PHE A 34 -2.78 9.81 -0.94
C PHE A 34 -2.12 9.11 -2.15
N CYS A 35 -1.76 7.84 -1.98
CA CYS A 35 -1.31 6.94 -3.05
C CYS A 35 -2.45 6.59 -4.04
N ASP A 36 -2.16 5.78 -5.06
CA ASP A 36 -3.14 5.38 -6.08
C ASP A 36 -3.66 3.93 -5.95
N VAL A 37 -3.16 3.16 -4.98
CA VAL A 37 -3.41 1.71 -4.92
C VAL A 37 -4.90 1.38 -4.82
N CYS A 38 -5.62 2.02 -3.89
CA CYS A 38 -7.05 1.76 -3.69
C CYS A 38 -7.90 2.08 -4.92
N MET A 39 -7.51 3.10 -5.70
CA MET A 39 -8.18 3.47 -6.95
C MET A 39 -7.97 2.40 -8.01
N ARG A 40 -6.74 1.91 -8.16
CA ARG A 40 -6.38 0.89 -9.16
C ARG A 40 -6.99 -0.47 -8.87
N VAL A 41 -7.01 -0.90 -7.60
CA VAL A 41 -7.55 -2.22 -7.23
C VAL A 41 -9.08 -2.25 -7.17
N CYS A 42 -9.75 -1.09 -7.24
CA CYS A 42 -11.20 -1.02 -7.22
C CYS A 42 -11.79 -1.51 -8.55
N PRO A 43 -12.50 -2.65 -8.59
CA PRO A 43 -13.07 -3.17 -9.84
C PRO A 43 -14.24 -2.32 -10.38
N LYS A 44 -14.75 -1.38 -9.58
CA LYS A 44 -15.86 -0.49 -9.92
C LYS A 44 -15.43 0.95 -10.19
N ASN A 45 -14.14 1.28 -10.08
CA ASN A 45 -13.63 2.65 -10.18
C ASN A 45 -14.38 3.65 -9.27
N ALA A 46 -14.86 3.17 -8.12
CA ALA A 46 -15.70 3.92 -7.19
C ALA A 46 -14.90 4.83 -6.25
N ILE A 47 -13.58 4.68 -6.20
CA ILE A 47 -12.68 5.52 -5.38
C ILE A 47 -11.97 6.49 -6.32
N ARG A 48 -12.17 7.79 -6.11
CA ARG A 48 -11.58 8.85 -6.95
C ARG A 48 -11.03 10.01 -6.12
N PRO A 49 -9.99 10.72 -6.59
CA PRO A 49 -9.57 11.95 -5.97
C PRO A 49 -10.61 13.05 -6.25
N VAL A 50 -10.94 13.85 -5.24
CA VAL A 50 -11.77 15.04 -5.36
C VAL A 50 -11.07 16.21 -4.69
N ARG A 51 -11.17 17.39 -5.32
CA ARG A 51 -10.74 18.65 -4.70
C ARG A 51 -11.87 19.16 -3.81
N ARG A 52 -11.52 19.49 -2.57
CA ARG A 52 -12.44 20.07 -1.59
C ARG A 52 -12.47 21.60 -1.70
N GLY A 53 -13.45 22.21 -1.04
CA GLY A 53 -13.62 23.66 -1.02
C GLY A 53 -12.44 24.42 -0.40
N ASP A 54 -11.65 23.77 0.46
CA ASP A 54 -10.41 24.30 1.04
C ASP A 54 -9.18 24.12 0.12
N GLY A 55 -9.37 23.60 -1.10
CA GLY A 55 -8.31 23.32 -2.06
C GLY A 55 -7.56 22.01 -1.81
N SER A 56 -7.77 21.34 -0.67
CA SER A 56 -7.19 20.04 -0.37
C SER A 56 -7.74 18.95 -1.27
N ILE A 57 -6.98 17.87 -1.45
CA ILE A 57 -7.41 16.72 -2.24
C ILE A 57 -7.65 15.54 -1.30
N ALA A 58 -8.79 14.90 -1.44
CA ALA A 58 -9.16 13.74 -0.68
C ALA A 58 -9.73 12.65 -1.57
N LEU A 59 -9.80 11.43 -1.04
CA LEU A 59 -10.51 10.35 -1.70
C LEU A 59 -12.01 10.51 -1.42
N SER A 60 -12.81 10.47 -2.48
CA SER A 60 -14.25 10.25 -2.41
C SER A 60 -14.56 8.82 -2.83
N ILE A 61 -15.64 8.28 -2.27
CA ILE A 61 -16.17 6.97 -2.63
C ILE A 61 -17.60 7.18 -3.11
N SER A 62 -17.90 6.70 -4.31
CA SER A 62 -19.23 6.80 -4.91
C SER A 62 -20.12 5.60 -4.57
N ASP A 63 -21.40 5.66 -4.95
CA ASP A 63 -22.41 4.65 -4.63
C ASP A 63 -22.26 3.33 -5.42
N GLU A 64 -21.46 3.34 -6.50
CA GLU A 64 -21.04 2.13 -7.23
C GLU A 64 -20.09 1.23 -6.41
N CYS A 65 -19.60 1.70 -5.26
CA CYS A 65 -18.79 0.88 -4.35
C CYS A 65 -19.57 -0.37 -3.93
N SER A 66 -19.06 -1.55 -4.29
CA SER A 66 -19.69 -2.83 -3.94
C SER A 66 -19.35 -3.31 -2.53
N LEU A 67 -18.51 -2.57 -1.78
CA LEU A 67 -17.97 -2.97 -0.48
C LEU A 67 -17.25 -4.34 -0.49
N CYS A 68 -16.68 -4.74 -1.64
CA CYS A 68 -15.96 -6.01 -1.75
C CYS A 68 -14.74 -6.09 -0.82
N GLY A 69 -14.09 -4.96 -0.53
CA GLY A 69 -12.93 -4.89 0.35
C GLY A 69 -11.56 -5.07 -0.31
N ALA A 70 -11.47 -5.16 -1.63
CA ALA A 70 -10.20 -5.31 -2.37
C ALA A 70 -9.16 -4.20 -2.10
N CYS A 71 -9.61 -3.00 -1.71
CA CYS A 71 -8.72 -1.87 -1.42
C CYS A 71 -8.05 -1.92 -0.04
N GLU A 72 -8.55 -2.71 0.91
CA GLU A 72 -7.96 -2.81 2.26
C GLU A 72 -6.60 -3.54 2.26
N PRO A 73 -6.46 -4.76 1.68
CA PRO A 73 -5.24 -5.56 1.83
C PRO A 73 -3.96 -4.88 1.31
N LEU A 74 -4.06 -4.15 0.19
CA LEU A 74 -2.92 -3.51 -0.45
C LEU A 74 -2.74 -2.05 -0.04
N CYS A 75 -3.56 -1.51 0.87
CA CYS A 75 -3.38 -0.13 1.35
C CYS A 75 -2.05 -0.03 2.14
N PRO A 76 -1.01 0.66 1.63
CA PRO A 76 0.31 0.60 2.27
C PRO A 76 0.31 1.21 3.67
N SER A 77 -0.49 2.25 3.89
CA SER A 77 -0.61 2.94 5.18
C SER A 77 -1.67 2.36 6.12
N GLY A 78 -2.42 1.32 5.70
CA GLY A 78 -3.50 0.76 6.52
C GLY A 78 -4.63 1.75 6.80
N ALA A 79 -4.82 2.76 5.95
CA ALA A 79 -5.86 3.78 6.08
C ALA A 79 -7.28 3.24 5.81
N ILE A 80 -7.41 2.05 5.21
CA ILE A 80 -8.69 1.48 4.82
C ILE A 80 -9.02 0.30 5.75
N THR A 81 -10.26 0.23 6.22
CA THR A 81 -10.75 -0.89 7.03
C THR A 81 -12.13 -1.30 6.57
N VAL A 82 -12.39 -2.61 6.51
CA VAL A 82 -13.71 -3.18 6.22
C VAL A 82 -14.24 -3.89 7.46
N THR A 83 -15.51 -3.66 7.78
CA THR A 83 -16.20 -4.35 8.86
C THR A 83 -17.51 -4.96 8.38
N VAL A 84 -17.88 -6.09 8.98
CA VAL A 84 -19.18 -6.75 8.84
C VAL A 84 -19.78 -6.84 10.24
N ASP A 85 -20.96 -6.25 10.43
CA ASP A 85 -21.65 -6.17 11.72
C ASP A 85 -20.76 -5.63 12.85
N GLY A 86 -19.96 -4.61 12.51
CA GLY A 86 -19.04 -3.94 13.43
C GLY A 86 -17.72 -4.67 13.71
N LYS A 87 -17.56 -5.92 13.28
CA LYS A 87 -16.32 -6.68 13.44
C LYS A 87 -15.42 -6.50 12.23
N ARG A 88 -14.11 -6.34 12.44
CA ARG A 88 -13.13 -6.26 11.36
C ARG A 88 -13.10 -7.59 10.61
N LEU A 89 -13.70 -7.59 9.42
CA LEU A 89 -13.83 -8.75 8.56
C LEU A 89 -13.90 -8.23 7.12
N ASN A 90 -12.97 -8.69 6.29
CA ASN A 90 -12.94 -8.35 4.88
C ASN A 90 -13.63 -9.47 4.08
N PRO A 91 -14.79 -9.23 3.43
CA PRO A 91 -15.57 -10.28 2.79
C PRO A 91 -14.80 -11.02 1.69
N ILE A 92 -14.10 -10.29 0.81
CA ILE A 92 -13.39 -10.93 -0.31
C ILE A 92 -12.15 -11.71 0.15
N VAL A 93 -11.44 -11.22 1.16
CA VAL A 93 -10.29 -11.94 1.74
C VAL A 93 -10.77 -13.19 2.47
N SER A 94 -11.85 -13.09 3.26
CA SER A 94 -12.39 -14.21 4.03
C SER A 94 -12.92 -15.33 3.12
N ALA A 95 -13.37 -14.97 1.93
CA ALA A 95 -13.76 -15.91 0.88
C ALA A 95 -12.57 -16.46 0.05
N GLY A 96 -11.32 -16.11 0.38
CA GLY A 96 -10.13 -16.50 -0.37
C GLY A 96 -9.97 -15.81 -1.74
N GLY A 97 -10.82 -14.82 -2.03
CA GLY A 97 -10.88 -14.15 -3.32
C GLY A 97 -9.89 -13.00 -3.49
N PHE A 98 -9.12 -12.65 -2.46
CA PHE A 98 -8.09 -11.61 -2.58
C PHE A 98 -6.91 -11.94 -1.66
N PRO A 99 -5.67 -11.94 -2.18
CA PRO A 99 -4.52 -12.34 -1.39
C PRO A 99 -4.15 -11.27 -0.35
N LEU A 100 -3.56 -11.72 0.75
CA LEU A 100 -2.96 -10.83 1.74
C LEU A 100 -1.47 -10.64 1.45
N PRO A 101 -0.92 -9.43 1.60
CA PRO A 101 0.53 -9.26 1.58
C PRO A 101 1.19 -10.02 2.74
N PHE A 102 2.51 -10.21 2.63
CA PHE A 102 3.33 -10.68 3.74
C PHE A 102 3.29 -9.67 4.92
N PRO A 103 3.64 -10.07 6.16
CA PRO A 103 3.78 -9.14 7.29
C PRO A 103 4.66 -7.93 6.93
N LYS A 104 4.36 -6.73 7.43
CA LYS A 104 5.09 -5.50 7.02
C LYS A 104 6.59 -5.62 7.29
N VAL A 105 6.89 -6.01 8.52
CA VAL A 105 8.23 -6.11 9.07
C VAL A 105 8.25 -7.31 9.99
N GLU A 106 9.28 -8.11 9.89
CA GLU A 106 9.58 -9.23 10.78
C GLU A 106 10.85 -8.87 11.54
N VAL A 107 10.82 -8.97 12.87
CA VAL A 107 11.97 -8.66 13.73
C VAL A 107 12.33 -9.89 14.54
N ASP A 108 13.54 -10.38 14.32
CA ASP A 108 14.17 -11.42 15.13
C ASP A 108 14.80 -10.79 16.38
N GLN A 109 13.99 -10.68 17.45
CA GLN A 109 14.42 -10.04 18.70
C GLN A 109 15.67 -10.70 19.31
N SER A 110 15.94 -11.98 18.98
CA SER A 110 17.13 -12.69 19.50
C SER A 110 18.45 -12.21 18.92
N LYS A 111 18.41 -11.54 17.76
CA LYS A 111 19.58 -10.93 17.11
C LYS A 111 19.77 -9.48 17.49
N CYS A 112 18.80 -8.85 18.15
CA CYS A 112 18.94 -7.47 18.56
C CYS A 112 20.04 -7.36 19.61
N ARG A 113 21.07 -6.56 19.31
CA ARG A 113 22.06 -6.16 20.31
C ARG A 113 21.40 -5.27 21.36
N GLU A 114 21.82 -5.46 22.61
CA GLU A 114 21.41 -4.60 23.74
C GLU A 114 21.67 -3.12 23.42
N ASP A 115 20.71 -2.26 23.80
CA ASP A 115 20.73 -0.82 23.60
C ASP A 115 21.00 -0.32 22.16
N CYS A 116 20.63 -1.12 21.16
CA CYS A 116 20.71 -0.73 19.75
C CYS A 116 19.34 -0.28 19.20
N TYR A 117 19.24 0.98 18.77
CA TYR A 117 17.98 1.56 18.25
C TYR A 117 18.15 2.27 16.90
N GLU A 118 19.13 1.87 16.09
CA GLU A 118 19.40 2.47 14.77
C GLU A 118 18.20 2.38 13.82
N CYS A 119 17.44 1.28 13.89
CA CYS A 119 16.23 1.10 13.11
C CYS A 119 15.14 2.15 13.43
N LEU A 120 15.02 2.56 14.70
CA LEU A 120 14.09 3.62 15.13
C LEU A 120 14.53 4.97 14.54
N LYS A 121 15.83 5.29 14.64
CA LYS A 121 16.42 6.54 14.12
C LYS A 121 16.27 6.65 12.59
N ALA A 122 16.47 5.54 11.88
CA ALA A 122 16.40 5.50 10.43
C ALA A 122 14.97 5.58 9.88
N CYS A 123 13.94 5.23 10.67
CA CYS A 123 12.57 5.17 10.18
C CYS A 123 11.99 6.59 9.93
N PRO A 124 11.77 7.00 8.67
CA PRO A 124 11.25 8.35 8.36
C PRO A 124 9.81 8.57 8.82
N ARG A 125 9.11 7.48 9.16
CA ARG A 125 7.72 7.46 9.59
C ARG A 125 7.55 7.38 11.09
N GLY A 126 8.63 7.16 11.85
CA GLY A 126 8.55 6.88 13.28
C GLY A 126 7.63 5.68 13.59
N ALA A 127 7.72 4.65 12.76
CA ALA A 127 6.84 3.47 12.83
C ALA A 127 7.37 2.37 13.74
N LEU A 128 8.58 2.53 14.29
CA LEU A 128 9.18 1.59 15.22
C LEU A 128 9.21 2.21 16.61
N THR A 129 8.85 1.43 17.62
CA THR A 129 8.88 1.79 19.03
C THR A 129 9.52 0.67 19.84
N ILE A 130 9.70 0.87 21.14
CA ILE A 130 10.16 -0.16 22.07
C ILE A 130 9.07 -0.45 23.10
N ASP A 131 8.93 -1.71 23.49
CA ASP A 131 8.10 -2.09 24.64
C ASP A 131 8.89 -2.01 25.97
N SER A 132 8.25 -2.39 27.08
CA SER A 132 8.88 -2.39 28.40
C SER A 132 10.00 -3.42 28.57
N LYS A 133 10.15 -4.36 27.64
CA LYS A 133 11.21 -5.37 27.61
C LYS A 133 12.28 -5.04 26.57
N HIS A 134 12.29 -3.81 26.04
CA HIS A 134 13.19 -3.35 24.98
C HIS A 134 13.04 -4.12 23.65
N ASN A 135 11.92 -4.81 23.42
CA ASN A 135 11.65 -5.41 22.11
C ASN A 135 11.22 -4.32 21.13
N ILE A 136 11.66 -4.46 19.88
CA ILE A 136 11.24 -3.56 18.80
C ILE A 136 9.80 -3.88 18.41
N MET A 137 8.93 -2.89 18.49
CA MET A 137 7.52 -2.98 18.12
C MET A 137 7.25 -2.15 16.85
N VAL A 138 6.36 -2.64 15.98
CA VAL A 138 6.02 -1.99 14.72
C VAL A 138 4.60 -1.43 14.81
N GLU A 139 4.46 -0.12 14.64
CA GLU A 139 3.16 0.51 14.52
C GLU A 139 2.63 0.37 13.09
N GLU A 140 1.71 -0.58 12.89
CA GLU A 140 1.15 -0.95 11.59
C GLU A 140 0.56 0.24 10.80
N SER A 141 -0.05 1.22 11.46
CA SER A 141 -0.61 2.42 10.82
C SER A 141 0.43 3.41 10.28
N LYS A 142 1.67 3.37 10.79
CA LYS A 142 2.75 4.26 10.35
C LYS A 142 3.71 3.57 9.38
N CYS A 143 3.92 2.27 9.52
CA CYS A 143 4.85 1.52 8.71
C CYS A 143 4.38 1.44 7.24
N LEU A 144 5.21 1.90 6.32
CA LEU A 144 4.92 1.87 4.88
C LEU A 144 5.68 0.76 4.13
N ARG A 145 6.45 -0.08 4.84
CA ARG A 145 7.29 -1.14 4.27
C ARG A 145 8.48 -0.62 3.43
N CYS A 146 9.03 0.54 3.75
CA CYS A 146 10.33 0.96 3.24
C CYS A 146 11.46 0.30 4.05
N PRO A 147 12.56 -0.16 3.42
CA PRO A 147 13.62 -0.91 4.08
C PRO A 147 14.62 -0.09 4.92
N TRP A 148 14.36 1.18 5.25
CA TRP A 148 15.30 1.99 6.05
C TRP A 148 15.72 1.33 7.37
N CYS A 149 14.78 0.66 8.04
CA CYS A 149 15.07 -0.06 9.29
C CYS A 149 15.82 -1.37 9.07
N GLU A 150 15.61 -2.05 7.94
CA GLU A 150 16.38 -3.24 7.56
C GLU A 150 17.83 -2.85 7.27
N ASP A 151 18.03 -1.79 6.48
CA ASP A 151 19.36 -1.32 6.08
C ASP A 151 20.16 -0.74 7.24
N ALA A 152 19.48 -0.07 8.17
CA ALA A 152 20.12 0.48 9.36
C ALA A 152 20.42 -0.58 10.44
N CYS A 153 19.93 -1.81 10.31
CA CYS A 153 20.11 -2.83 11.33
C CYS A 153 21.48 -3.53 11.17
N PRO A 154 22.47 -3.28 12.05
CA PRO A 154 23.80 -3.89 11.93
C PRO A 154 23.76 -5.42 12.07
N GLU A 155 22.84 -5.93 12.90
CA GLU A 155 22.70 -7.35 13.21
C GLU A 155 21.82 -8.12 12.21
N LYS A 156 21.27 -7.42 11.20
CA LYS A 156 20.33 -8.00 10.20
C LYS A 156 19.15 -8.75 10.86
N ALA A 157 18.68 -8.23 11.98
CA ALA A 157 17.55 -8.76 12.75
C ALA A 157 16.19 -8.42 12.12
N ILE A 158 16.15 -7.43 11.22
CA ILE A 158 14.93 -6.90 10.63
C ILE A 158 14.83 -7.35 9.18
N ARG A 159 13.64 -7.81 8.78
CA ARG A 159 13.27 -8.04 7.39
C ARG A 159 12.00 -7.26 7.06
N VAL A 160 12.05 -6.47 6.01
CA VAL A 160 10.90 -5.70 5.49
C VAL A 160 10.36 -6.39 4.26
N ASN A 161 9.04 -6.61 4.22
CA ASN A 161 8.39 -7.20 3.04
C ASN A 161 7.65 -6.12 2.25
N PRO A 162 8.16 -5.67 1.08
CA PRO A 162 7.46 -4.68 0.27
C PRO A 162 6.21 -5.29 -0.38
N ILE A 163 5.26 -4.43 -0.80
CA ILE A 163 4.10 -4.85 -1.58
C ILE A 163 4.44 -4.91 -3.08
N PHE A 164 5.31 -4.01 -3.55
CA PHE A 164 5.61 -3.85 -4.96
C PHE A 164 7.11 -3.97 -5.20
N GLU A 165 7.49 -4.58 -6.31
CA GLU A 165 8.82 -4.48 -6.89
C GLU A 165 8.73 -3.71 -8.20
N GLY A 166 9.75 -2.93 -8.54
CA GLY A 166 9.71 -2.02 -9.68
C GLY A 166 10.79 -0.97 -9.61
N TRP A 167 10.59 0.14 -10.32
CA TRP A 167 11.55 1.24 -10.36
C TRP A 167 10.85 2.58 -10.58
N VAL A 168 11.60 3.64 -10.35
CA VAL A 168 11.21 5.02 -10.61
C VAL A 168 12.22 5.64 -11.56
N SER A 169 11.74 6.37 -12.55
CA SER A 169 12.58 7.13 -13.48
C SER A 169 12.17 8.59 -13.49
N VAL A 170 13.14 9.49 -13.65
CA VAL A 170 12.93 10.93 -13.81
C VAL A 170 13.45 11.35 -15.19
N ASP A 171 12.59 11.99 -15.95
CA ASP A 171 12.93 12.68 -17.19
C ASP A 171 13.40 14.09 -16.84
N GLU A 172 14.72 14.28 -16.80
CA GLU A 172 15.35 15.56 -16.44
C GLU A 172 14.91 16.69 -17.38
N SER A 173 14.58 16.39 -18.65
CA SER A 173 14.17 17.41 -19.62
C SER A 173 12.81 18.06 -19.31
N LYS A 174 11.98 17.38 -18.50
CA LYS A 174 10.67 17.88 -18.06
C LYS A 174 10.68 18.41 -16.63
N CYS A 175 11.78 18.20 -15.91
CA CYS A 175 11.89 18.55 -14.50
C CYS A 175 12.40 19.98 -14.35
N GLU A 176 11.68 20.81 -13.59
CA GLU A 176 12.10 22.18 -13.32
C GLU A 176 13.24 22.23 -12.29
N GLU A 177 14.26 23.04 -12.58
CA GLU A 177 15.52 23.11 -11.82
C GLU A 177 15.33 23.43 -10.33
N LYS A 178 14.29 24.19 -9.96
CA LYS A 178 14.01 24.60 -8.56
C LYS A 178 12.83 23.87 -7.91
N CYS A 179 12.18 22.94 -8.60
CA CYS A 179 11.02 22.23 -8.07
C CYS A 179 11.40 21.04 -7.17
N GLU A 180 10.83 20.96 -5.96
CA GLU A 180 11.06 19.87 -4.99
C GLU A 180 9.77 19.20 -4.51
N ALA A 181 8.63 19.48 -5.13
CA ALA A 181 7.32 19.00 -4.66
C ALA A 181 7.26 17.46 -4.47
N CYS A 182 7.94 16.69 -5.32
CA CYS A 182 8.00 15.23 -5.17
C CYS A 182 8.84 14.77 -3.96
N VAL A 183 9.86 15.54 -3.58
CA VAL A 183 10.70 15.31 -2.40
C VAL A 183 9.86 15.58 -1.14
N GLU A 184 9.17 16.72 -1.10
CA GLU A 184 8.35 17.13 0.05
C GLU A 184 7.21 16.14 0.34
N ILE A 185 6.54 15.63 -0.69
CA ILE A 185 5.42 14.70 -0.51
C ILE A 185 5.87 13.26 -0.23
N CYS A 186 7.15 12.92 -0.42
CA CYS A 186 7.63 11.55 -0.35
C CYS A 186 7.52 11.00 1.09
N PRO A 187 6.59 10.07 1.38
CA PRO A 187 6.34 9.68 2.76
C PRO A 187 7.47 8.79 3.33
N THR A 188 8.35 8.28 2.48
CA THR A 188 9.48 7.43 2.86
C THR A 188 10.83 8.13 2.69
N LYS A 189 10.87 9.42 2.34
CA LYS A 189 12.11 10.18 2.07
C LYS A 189 13.06 9.49 1.06
N ALA A 190 12.51 8.76 0.09
CA ALA A 190 13.26 8.07 -0.96
C ALA A 190 13.67 8.99 -2.13
N LEU A 191 13.30 10.26 -2.07
CA LEU A 191 13.57 11.26 -3.09
C LEU A 191 14.39 12.38 -2.46
N THR A 192 15.47 12.79 -3.11
CA THR A 192 16.28 13.95 -2.72
C THR A 192 16.54 14.83 -3.94
N LYS A 193 16.94 16.09 -3.71
CA LYS A 193 17.43 16.97 -4.76
C LYS A 193 18.90 17.25 -4.56
N GLU A 194 19.70 16.99 -5.59
CA GLU A 194 21.15 17.18 -5.58
C GLU A 194 21.56 17.88 -6.88
N ASN A 195 22.23 19.03 -6.77
CA ASN A 195 22.71 19.81 -7.92
C ASN A 195 21.59 20.09 -8.96
N GLY A 196 20.40 20.47 -8.50
CA GLY A 196 19.25 20.77 -9.35
C GLY A 196 18.52 19.54 -9.90
N ARG A 197 18.98 18.31 -9.61
CA ARG A 197 18.41 17.06 -10.15
C ARG A 197 17.76 16.22 -9.06
N ILE A 198 16.63 15.61 -9.39
CA ILE A 198 15.97 14.66 -8.49
C ILE A 198 16.73 13.34 -8.51
N ARG A 199 17.17 12.89 -7.34
CA ARG A 199 17.71 11.55 -7.12
C ARG A 199 16.65 10.67 -6.49
N VAL A 200 16.57 9.44 -6.96
CA VAL A 200 15.63 8.45 -6.45
C VAL A 200 16.41 7.30 -5.83
N ASP A 201 16.20 7.09 -4.54
CA ASP A 201 16.57 5.85 -3.88
C ASP A 201 15.55 4.77 -4.23
N GLN A 202 15.95 3.89 -5.15
CA GLN A 202 15.09 2.82 -5.65
C GLN A 202 14.73 1.81 -4.55
N ARG A 203 15.64 1.59 -3.59
CA ARG A 203 15.46 0.61 -2.52
C ARG A 203 14.46 1.13 -1.49
N HIS A 204 14.49 2.42 -1.18
CA HIS A 204 13.63 3.03 -0.17
C HIS A 204 12.26 3.51 -0.68
N CYS A 205 12.03 3.44 -2.00
CA CYS A 205 10.75 3.78 -2.61
C CYS A 205 9.75 2.62 -2.52
N ILE A 206 8.55 2.88 -1.98
CA ILE A 206 7.47 1.88 -1.90
C ILE A 206 6.56 1.84 -3.14
N LEU A 207 6.92 2.58 -4.19
CA LEU A 207 6.20 2.63 -5.47
C LEU A 207 4.71 3.04 -5.31
N CYS A 208 4.43 4.05 -4.47
CA CYS A 208 3.06 4.46 -4.13
C CYS A 208 2.38 5.43 -5.12
N ASN A 209 3.11 5.97 -6.10
CA ASN A 209 2.62 6.98 -7.06
C ASN A 209 2.20 8.34 -6.47
N ALA A 210 2.55 8.66 -5.22
CA ALA A 210 2.28 9.99 -4.68
C ALA A 210 3.03 11.10 -5.46
N CYS A 211 4.26 10.84 -5.88
CA CYS A 211 5.10 11.81 -6.60
C CYS A 211 4.66 12.08 -8.05
N THR A 212 3.94 11.15 -8.68
CA THR A 212 3.54 11.24 -10.09
C THR A 212 2.20 11.94 -10.28
N ARG A 213 1.52 12.34 -9.20
CA ARG A 213 0.21 12.98 -9.32
C ARG A 213 0.36 14.34 -9.98
N VAL A 214 -0.66 14.74 -10.75
CA VAL A 214 -0.62 16.00 -11.52
C VAL A 214 -0.44 17.23 -10.61
N GLU A 215 -0.90 17.15 -9.36
CA GLU A 215 -0.77 18.24 -8.40
C GLU A 215 0.64 18.34 -7.80
N VAL A 216 1.44 17.26 -7.91
CA VAL A 216 2.83 17.20 -7.46
C VAL A 216 3.78 17.42 -8.63
N CYS A 217 3.58 16.71 -9.75
CA CYS A 217 4.44 16.76 -10.92
C CYS A 217 3.63 17.15 -12.17
N ARG A 218 3.42 18.45 -12.35
CA ARG A 218 2.62 19.01 -13.48
C ARG A 218 3.17 18.63 -14.85
N ASN A 219 4.48 18.47 -14.95
CA ASN A 219 5.17 18.19 -16.21
C ASN A 219 5.32 16.68 -16.49
N ASN A 220 4.78 15.80 -15.63
CA ASN A 220 4.91 14.35 -15.72
C ASN A 220 6.38 13.89 -15.88
N ALA A 221 7.31 14.57 -15.21
CA ALA A 221 8.73 14.29 -15.26
C ALA A 221 9.12 13.02 -14.49
N ILE A 222 8.32 12.59 -13.51
CA ILE A 222 8.60 11.39 -12.71
C ILE A 222 7.60 10.28 -13.03
N THR A 223 8.10 9.07 -13.23
CA THR A 223 7.31 7.88 -13.53
C THR A 223 7.68 6.77 -12.55
N VAL A 224 6.68 6.10 -11.99
CA VAL A 224 6.86 4.90 -11.16
C VAL A 224 6.28 3.72 -11.92
N VAL A 225 7.06 2.65 -12.02
CA VAL A 225 6.65 1.40 -12.65
C VAL A 225 6.59 0.32 -11.58
N ARG A 226 5.44 -0.34 -11.47
CA ARG A 226 5.28 -1.57 -10.69
C ARG A 226 5.48 -2.76 -11.63
N ARG A 227 6.43 -3.63 -11.30
CA ARG A 227 6.74 -4.84 -12.05
C ARG A 227 6.04 -6.07 -11.48
N ARG A 228 5.95 -6.16 -10.15
CA ARG A 228 5.38 -7.29 -9.42
C ARG A 228 4.56 -6.80 -8.22
N VAL A 229 3.63 -7.62 -7.79
CA VAL A 229 2.97 -7.49 -6.49
C VAL A 229 3.38 -8.69 -5.65
N LEU A 230 3.92 -8.46 -4.45
CA LEU A 230 4.32 -9.52 -3.53
C LEU A 230 3.19 -9.82 -2.54
N HIS A 231 2.73 -11.05 -2.54
CA HIS A 231 1.60 -11.47 -1.73
C HIS A 231 1.65 -12.96 -1.41
N ARG A 232 0.85 -13.36 -0.43
CA ARG A 232 0.53 -14.76 -0.12
C ARG A 232 -0.55 -15.27 -1.07
N GLU A 233 -0.90 -16.54 -0.97
CA GLU A 233 -1.84 -17.16 -1.90
C GLU A 233 -3.23 -16.53 -1.87
N GLY A 234 -3.85 -16.48 -3.04
CA GLY A 234 -5.21 -15.99 -3.27
C GLY A 234 -5.46 -15.83 -4.76
N PHE A 235 -6.63 -16.25 -5.25
CA PHE A 235 -6.94 -16.18 -6.67
C PHE A 235 -8.43 -15.88 -6.88
N SER A 236 -8.72 -14.87 -7.69
CA SER A 236 -10.08 -14.58 -8.18
C SER A 236 -10.05 -13.67 -9.41
N ALA A 237 -11.21 -13.47 -10.02
CA ALA A 237 -11.39 -12.47 -11.07
C ALA A 237 -11.12 -11.04 -10.56
N VAL A 238 -11.43 -10.73 -9.30
CA VAL A 238 -11.14 -9.42 -8.70
C VAL A 238 -9.64 -9.23 -8.53
N TRP A 239 -8.92 -10.28 -8.12
CA TRP A 239 -7.47 -10.26 -8.01
C TRP A 239 -6.80 -10.07 -9.39
N ALA A 240 -7.23 -10.85 -10.39
CA ALA A 240 -6.74 -10.70 -11.76
C ALA A 240 -6.96 -9.28 -12.31
N ASN A 241 -8.13 -8.68 -12.05
CA ASN A 241 -8.41 -7.30 -12.44
C ASN A 241 -7.52 -6.29 -11.69
N ALA A 242 -7.29 -6.50 -10.39
CA ALA A 242 -6.39 -5.66 -9.60
C ALA A 242 -4.95 -5.71 -10.14
N LEU A 243 -4.43 -6.90 -10.47
CA LEU A 243 -3.12 -7.06 -11.10
C LEU A 243 -3.02 -6.32 -12.43
N LYS A 244 -4.02 -6.46 -13.32
CA LYS A 244 -4.06 -5.73 -14.59
C LYS A 244 -4.00 -4.23 -14.40
N ASN A 245 -4.75 -3.69 -13.44
CA ASN A 245 -4.77 -2.25 -13.16
C ASN A 245 -3.48 -1.75 -12.48
N LEU A 246 -2.80 -2.60 -11.72
CA LEU A 246 -1.56 -2.26 -11.01
C LEU A 246 -0.31 -2.38 -11.89
N LEU A 247 -0.23 -3.42 -12.73
CA LEU A 247 0.98 -3.81 -13.47
C LEU A 247 0.82 -3.68 -15.00
N GLY A 248 -0.40 -3.57 -15.51
CA GLY A 248 -0.72 -3.71 -16.93
C GLY A 248 -0.90 -5.18 -17.38
N GLU A 249 -1.52 -5.37 -18.53
CA GLU A 249 -1.93 -6.68 -19.07
C GLU A 249 -0.79 -7.72 -19.10
N ARG A 250 0.35 -7.36 -19.70
CA ARG A 250 1.47 -8.30 -19.91
C ARG A 250 2.08 -8.81 -18.61
N LEU A 251 2.26 -7.93 -17.62
CA LEU A 251 2.88 -8.30 -16.36
C LEU A 251 1.88 -9.03 -15.44
N ALA A 252 0.63 -8.61 -15.44
CA ALA A 252 -0.44 -9.31 -14.75
C ALA A 252 -0.57 -10.77 -15.24
N ALA A 253 -0.53 -10.99 -16.56
CA ALA A 253 -0.56 -12.34 -17.12
C ALA A 253 0.60 -13.22 -16.63
N LYS A 254 1.82 -12.66 -16.51
CA LYS A 254 2.98 -13.38 -16.00
C LYS A 254 2.85 -13.76 -14.52
N GLU A 255 2.33 -12.85 -13.69
CA GLU A 255 2.10 -13.14 -12.26
C GLU A 255 1.03 -14.25 -12.10
N LEU A 256 -0.10 -14.14 -12.80
CA LEU A 256 -1.18 -15.14 -12.74
C LEU A 256 -0.73 -16.54 -13.23
N ASP A 257 0.10 -16.59 -14.25
CA ASP A 257 0.70 -17.83 -14.76
C ASP A 257 1.67 -18.46 -13.75
N ALA A 258 2.52 -17.64 -13.11
CA ALA A 258 3.39 -18.11 -12.03
C ALA A 258 2.60 -18.63 -10.81
N GLU A 259 1.57 -17.92 -10.37
CA GLU A 259 0.66 -18.35 -9.31
C GLU A 259 -0.02 -19.70 -9.65
N SER A 260 -0.49 -19.84 -10.89
CA SER A 260 -1.16 -21.06 -11.36
C SER A 260 -0.23 -22.26 -11.32
N ARG A 261 1.04 -22.11 -11.73
CA ARG A 261 2.05 -23.17 -11.63
C ARG A 261 2.33 -23.59 -10.20
N ILE A 262 2.49 -22.62 -9.28
CA ILE A 262 2.74 -22.90 -7.86
C ILE A 262 1.57 -23.68 -7.26
N ARG A 263 0.33 -23.23 -7.52
CA ARG A 263 -0.88 -23.90 -7.03
C ARG A 263 -1.00 -25.34 -7.56
N LEU A 264 -0.75 -25.54 -8.87
CA LEU A 264 -0.76 -26.87 -9.46
C LEU A 264 0.31 -27.79 -8.84
N SER A 265 1.52 -27.28 -8.60
CA SER A 265 2.58 -28.04 -7.95
C SER A 265 2.16 -28.54 -6.56
N LYS A 266 1.56 -27.67 -5.75
CA LYS A 266 1.07 -28.03 -4.41
C LYS A 266 -0.04 -29.08 -4.45
N LEU A 267 -1.02 -28.93 -5.33
CA LEU A 267 -2.10 -29.91 -5.50
C LEU A 267 -1.57 -31.29 -5.90
N VAL A 268 -0.52 -31.31 -6.75
CA VAL A 268 0.15 -32.57 -7.13
C VAL A 268 0.90 -33.19 -5.96
N GLU A 269 1.55 -32.38 -5.10
CA GLU A 269 2.20 -32.87 -3.88
C GLU A 269 1.20 -33.42 -2.87
N GLU A 270 0.09 -32.70 -2.65
CA GLU A 270 -0.99 -33.11 -1.74
C GLU A 270 -1.68 -34.41 -2.20
N ALA A 271 -1.84 -34.61 -3.51
CA ALA A 271 -2.45 -35.82 -4.08
C ALA A 271 -1.53 -37.06 -4.06
N LYS A 272 -0.24 -36.90 -3.72
CA LYS A 272 0.71 -38.01 -3.57
C LYS A 272 0.79 -38.55 -2.14
N LEU A 273 0.14 -37.88 -1.18
CA LEU A 273 0.00 -38.29 0.22
C LEU A 273 -1.30 -39.07 0.42
#